data_AF-A0A1C5UHZ8-F1
#
_entry.id   AF-A0A1C5UHZ8-F1
#
_cell.length_a   1.000
_cell.length_b   1.000
_cell.length_c   1.000
_cell.angle_alpha   90.00
_cell.angle_beta   90.00
_cell.angle_gamma   90.00
#
_symmetry.space_group_name_H-M   'P 1'
#
loop_
_entity.id
_entity.type
_entity.pdbx_description
1 polymer ?
#
loop_
_entity_poly.entity_id
_entity_poly.type
_entity_poly.pdbx_seq_one_letter_code
_entity_poly.pdbx_strand_id
1 'polypeptide(L)'
;MIFLYISITIKEEDTDFSFFKCFLFMNALQYMDAYDYRMNLGKLKKEVNNIILIYGLCDMVNRAMTLVKYFTPNFGTEYYDVLYSCFCRHRKMADMEIMLELGMSRANFYRKKKAALRYLGYYFFEIVVPQSANKRYKPSFPETEE
;
A
#
# COMPACT_ATOMS: atom_id res chain seq x y z
N MET A 1 8.15 27.87 -4.65
CA MET A 1 6.86 28.25 -4.03
C MET A 1 5.83 27.12 -4.06
N ILE A 2 5.65 26.40 -5.18
CA ILE A 2 4.79 25.18 -5.23
C ILE A 2 5.36 24.03 -4.37
N PHE A 3 6.69 23.85 -4.38
CA PHE A 3 7.39 22.82 -3.60
C PHE A 3 7.23 22.93 -2.08
N LEU A 4 7.01 24.15 -1.54
CA LEU A 4 6.78 24.34 -0.11
C LEU A 4 5.31 24.03 0.25
N TYR A 5 4.37 24.33 -0.64
CA TYR A 5 2.94 24.12 -0.42
C TYR A 5 2.57 22.63 -0.41
N ILE A 6 3.20 21.82 -1.26
CA ILE A 6 2.99 20.36 -1.30
C ILE A 6 3.62 19.70 -0.08
N SER A 7 4.85 20.09 0.30
CA SER A 7 5.51 19.57 1.50
C SER A 7 4.81 19.98 2.80
N ILE A 8 4.19 21.16 2.87
CA ILE A 8 3.41 21.63 4.03
C ILE A 8 2.05 20.91 4.15
N THR A 9 1.49 20.42 3.04
CA THR A 9 0.25 19.61 3.07
C THR A 9 0.51 18.15 3.48
N ILE A 10 1.78 17.70 3.46
CA ILE A 10 2.23 16.39 3.95
C ILE A 10 2.67 16.55 5.41
N LYS A 11 1.77 17.05 6.24
CA LYS A 11 1.90 16.97 7.68
C LYS A 11 0.65 16.28 8.19
N GLU A 12 0.92 15.24 8.96
CA GLU A 12 0.00 14.43 9.76
C GLU A 12 -0.66 13.22 9.10
N GLU A 13 -0.39 12.10 9.80
CA GLU A 13 -1.03 10.79 9.81
C GLU A 13 -0.65 9.79 8.71
N ASP A 14 -0.07 8.67 9.16
CA ASP A 14 0.44 7.50 8.43
C ASP A 14 1.83 7.63 7.77
N THR A 15 2.85 7.53 8.63
CA THR A 15 4.29 7.51 8.32
C THR A 15 4.72 6.44 7.29
N ASP A 16 4.00 5.33 7.17
CA ASP A 16 4.38 4.25 6.25
C ASP A 16 3.87 4.45 4.81
N PHE A 17 2.67 4.99 4.65
CA PHE A 17 2.14 5.35 3.33
C PHE A 17 2.85 6.59 2.76
N SER A 18 3.27 7.48 3.66
CA SER A 18 4.14 8.61 3.36
C SER A 18 5.49 8.16 2.80
N PHE A 19 6.07 7.08 3.32
CA PHE A 19 7.33 6.53 2.82
C PHE A 19 7.21 5.98 1.40
N PHE A 20 6.14 5.24 1.09
CA PHE A 20 5.92 4.71 -0.27
C PHE A 20 5.64 5.82 -1.30
N LYS A 21 4.89 6.87 -0.90
CA LYS A 21 4.74 8.10 -1.70
C LYS A 21 6.08 8.77 -1.96
N CYS A 22 6.92 8.91 -0.94
CA CYS A 22 8.27 9.48 -1.08
C CYS A 22 9.15 8.63 -2.01
N PHE A 23 9.10 7.31 -1.93
CA PHE A 23 9.87 6.42 -2.80
C PHE A 23 9.46 6.56 -4.28
N LEU A 24 8.15 6.60 -4.56
CA LEU A 24 7.63 6.81 -5.91
C LEU A 24 7.99 8.21 -6.44
N PHE A 25 7.90 9.23 -5.59
CA PHE A 25 8.26 10.60 -5.94
C PHE A 25 9.76 10.73 -6.23
N MET A 26 10.61 10.09 -5.41
CA MET A 26 12.07 10.04 -5.61
C MET A 26 12.44 9.32 -6.91
N ASN A 27 11.80 8.18 -7.22
CA ASN A 27 12.01 7.50 -8.50
C ASN A 27 11.59 8.41 -9.67
N ALA A 28 10.41 9.04 -9.60
CA ALA A 28 9.95 9.94 -10.65
C ALA A 28 10.89 11.16 -10.84
N LEU A 29 11.42 11.72 -9.75
CA LEU A 29 12.38 12.81 -9.79
C LEU A 29 13.74 12.37 -10.34
N GLN A 30 14.25 11.19 -9.98
CA GLN A 30 15.47 10.63 -10.58
C GLN A 30 15.31 10.39 -12.08
N TYR A 31 14.13 9.95 -12.52
CA TYR A 31 13.80 9.83 -13.94
C TYR A 31 13.73 11.19 -14.66
N MET A 32 13.27 12.25 -13.97
CA MET A 32 13.28 13.61 -14.52
C MET A 32 14.65 14.29 -14.44
N ASP A 33 15.54 13.88 -13.54
CA ASP A 33 16.92 14.40 -13.45
C ASP A 33 17.79 13.80 -14.57
N ALA A 34 17.52 12.57 -14.99
CA ALA A 34 18.09 11.94 -16.18
C ALA A 34 17.50 12.47 -17.51
N TYR A 35 17.06 13.74 -17.54
CA TYR A 35 16.41 14.42 -18.66
C TYR A 35 17.31 14.44 -19.89
N ASP A 36 17.13 13.46 -20.79
CA ASP A 36 17.70 13.46 -22.13
C ASP A 36 16.56 13.54 -23.15
N TYR A 37 16.74 14.35 -24.19
CA TYR A 37 15.76 14.58 -25.27
C TYR A 37 15.47 13.30 -26.08
N ARG A 38 16.22 12.23 -25.83
CA ARG A 38 16.09 10.89 -26.45
C ARG A 38 15.16 9.96 -25.69
N MET A 39 14.45 10.45 -24.66
CA MET A 39 13.59 9.64 -23.81
C MET A 39 12.39 9.05 -24.58
N ASN A 40 12.20 7.74 -24.43
CA ASN A 40 11.06 7.04 -25.01
C ASN A 40 9.78 7.37 -24.19
N LEU A 41 8.97 8.29 -24.68
CA LEU A 41 7.71 8.70 -24.04
C LEU A 41 6.74 7.53 -23.82
N GLY A 42 6.71 6.54 -24.72
CA GLY A 42 5.90 5.34 -24.58
C GLY A 42 6.32 4.50 -23.36
N LYS A 43 7.64 4.30 -23.16
CA LYS A 43 8.18 3.63 -21.98
C LYS A 43 7.85 4.40 -20.70
N LEU A 44 8.02 5.73 -20.69
CA LEU A 44 7.71 6.56 -19.54
C LEU A 44 6.22 6.49 -19.17
N LYS A 45 5.32 6.62 -20.16
CA LYS A 45 3.87 6.48 -19.97
C LYS A 45 3.52 5.14 -19.32
N LYS A 46 4.15 4.06 -19.77
CA LYS A 46 3.94 2.71 -19.22
C LYS A 46 4.40 2.59 -17.76
N GLU A 47 5.61 3.08 -17.44
CA GLU A 47 6.11 3.04 -16.06
C GLU A 47 5.26 3.88 -15.10
N VAL A 48 4.84 5.07 -15.51
CA VAL A 48 3.94 5.93 -14.73
C VAL A 48 2.59 5.24 -14.51
N ASN A 49 2.01 4.61 -15.54
CA ASN A 49 0.77 3.85 -15.40
C ASN A 49 0.92 2.68 -14.41
N ASN A 50 2.02 1.93 -14.49
CA ASN A 50 2.30 0.85 -13.54
C ASN A 50 2.38 1.36 -12.10
N ILE A 51 3.05 2.49 -11.88
CA ILE A 51 3.16 3.15 -10.58
C ILE A 51 1.77 3.53 -10.03
N ILE A 52 0.91 4.12 -10.87
CA ILE A 52 -0.46 4.51 -10.50
C ILE A 52 -1.28 3.27 -10.11
N LEU A 53 -1.16 2.17 -10.87
CA LEU A 53 -1.86 0.91 -10.57
C LEU A 53 -1.40 0.31 -9.24
N ILE A 54 -0.08 0.29 -8.99
CA ILE A 54 0.48 -0.19 -7.71
C ILE A 54 -0.03 0.67 -6.55
N TYR A 55 -0.04 1.99 -6.71
CA TYR A 55 -0.56 2.90 -5.69
C TYR A 55 -2.04 2.66 -5.40
N GLY A 56 -2.86 2.49 -6.45
CA GLY A 56 -4.28 2.15 -6.30
C GLY A 56 -4.48 0.84 -5.54
N LEU A 57 -3.66 -0.18 -5.82
CA LEU A 57 -3.69 -1.44 -5.09
C LEU A 57 -3.29 -1.26 -3.61
N CYS A 58 -2.22 -0.50 -3.34
CA CYS A 58 -1.76 -0.22 -1.98
C CYS A 58 -2.84 0.52 -1.16
N ASP A 59 -3.52 1.51 -1.74
CA ASP A 59 -4.65 2.19 -1.09
C ASP A 59 -5.78 1.22 -0.72
N MET A 60 -6.15 0.33 -1.65
CA MET A 60 -7.18 -0.67 -1.39
C MET A 60 -6.78 -1.64 -0.27
N VAL A 61 -5.53 -2.11 -0.27
CA VAL A 61 -5.02 -2.98 0.81
C VAL A 61 -5.01 -2.23 2.14
N ASN A 62 -4.60 -0.97 2.16
CA ASN A 62 -4.58 -0.16 3.38
C ASN A 62 -6.00 0.03 3.96
N ARG A 63 -6.98 0.34 3.10
CA ARG A 63 -8.39 0.41 3.52
C ARG A 63 -8.89 -0.91 4.10
N ALA A 64 -8.52 -2.05 3.49
CA ALA A 64 -8.87 -3.36 4.03
C ALA A 64 -8.18 -3.62 5.39
N MET A 65 -6.93 -3.20 5.57
CA MET A 65 -6.21 -3.26 6.85
C MET A 65 -6.90 -2.43 7.93
N THR A 66 -7.38 -1.23 7.61
CA THR A 66 -8.21 -0.41 8.52
C THR A 66 -9.48 -1.15 8.91
N LEU A 67 -10.17 -1.79 7.96
CA LEU A 67 -11.35 -2.58 8.26
C LEU A 67 -11.04 -3.77 9.19
N VAL A 68 -9.91 -4.47 8.97
CA VAL A 68 -9.45 -5.52 9.90
C VAL A 68 -9.29 -4.96 11.32
N LYS A 69 -8.60 -3.83 11.47
CA LYS A 69 -8.29 -3.24 12.78
C LYS A 69 -9.55 -2.85 13.56
N TYR A 70 -10.49 -2.17 12.91
CA TYR A 70 -11.60 -1.53 13.60
C TYR A 70 -12.92 -2.31 13.56
N PHE A 71 -13.12 -3.19 12.58
CA PHE A 71 -14.41 -3.88 12.40
C PHE A 71 -14.36 -5.37 12.68
N THR A 72 -13.18 -5.97 12.86
CA THR A 72 -13.10 -7.38 13.28
C THR A 72 -13.44 -7.52 14.77
N PRO A 73 -14.44 -8.36 15.14
CA PRO A 73 -14.80 -8.54 16.53
C PRO A 73 -13.66 -9.09 17.37
N ASN A 74 -13.49 -8.57 18.59
CA ASN A 74 -12.60 -9.01 19.67
C ASN A 74 -11.09 -8.94 19.41
N PHE A 75 -10.63 -9.15 18.17
CA PHE A 75 -9.21 -9.37 17.84
C PHE A 75 -8.68 -8.43 16.75
N GLY A 76 -9.40 -7.36 16.41
CA GLY A 76 -9.03 -6.45 15.31
C GLY A 76 -7.62 -5.88 15.41
N THR A 77 -7.25 -5.31 16.56
CA THR A 77 -5.89 -4.78 16.78
C THR A 77 -4.83 -5.86 16.66
N GLU A 78 -5.00 -7.02 17.31
CA GLU A 78 -4.01 -8.09 17.24
C GLU A 78 -3.87 -8.68 15.82
N TYR A 79 -4.96 -8.77 15.06
CA TYR A 79 -4.91 -9.21 13.66
C TYR A 79 -4.23 -8.18 12.78
N TYR A 80 -4.48 -6.89 13.01
CA TYR A 80 -3.77 -5.80 12.35
C TYR A 80 -2.27 -5.89 12.65
N ASP A 81 -1.87 -6.07 13.91
CA ASP A 81 -0.45 -6.14 14.31
C ASP A 81 0.27 -7.34 13.67
N VAL A 82 -0.40 -8.49 13.59
CA VAL A 82 0.12 -9.67 12.89
C VAL A 82 0.30 -9.41 11.39
N LEU A 83 -0.71 -8.84 10.73
CA LEU A 83 -0.64 -8.54 9.30
C LEU A 83 0.44 -7.49 9.00
N TYR A 84 0.45 -6.40 9.76
CA TYR A 84 1.40 -5.32 9.62
C TYR A 84 2.84 -5.83 9.80
N SER A 85 3.08 -6.61 10.86
CA SER A 85 4.40 -7.15 11.15
C SER A 85 4.88 -8.17 10.11
N CYS A 86 3.96 -8.95 9.52
CA CYS A 86 4.30 -9.91 8.47
C CYS A 86 4.54 -9.28 7.09
N PHE A 87 3.82 -8.22 6.73
CA PHE A 87 3.71 -7.80 5.33
C PHE A 87 3.97 -6.31 5.06
N CYS A 88 3.78 -5.44 6.04
CA CYS A 88 3.85 -3.99 5.85
C CYS A 88 5.16 -3.37 6.35
N ARG A 89 5.96 -4.14 7.10
CA ARG A 89 7.26 -3.69 7.60
C ARG A 89 8.27 -3.46 6.48
N HIS A 90 9.07 -2.42 6.65
CA HIS A 90 10.19 -2.11 5.74
C HIS A 90 11.24 -3.23 5.73
N ARG A 91 11.58 -3.76 6.91
CA ARG A 91 12.55 -4.86 7.05
C ARG A 91 11.82 -6.19 7.11
N LYS A 92 12.20 -7.10 6.21
CA LYS A 92 11.74 -8.48 6.26
C LYS A 92 12.31 -9.17 7.51
N MET A 93 11.43 -9.72 8.32
CA MET A 93 11.77 -10.49 9.52
C MET A 93 11.28 -11.92 9.37
N ALA A 94 11.95 -12.86 10.03
CA ALA A 94 11.47 -14.23 10.11
C ALA A 94 10.21 -14.28 10.98
N ASP A 95 9.29 -15.20 10.67
CA ASP A 95 8.06 -15.41 11.46
C ASP A 95 8.38 -15.63 12.95
N MET A 96 9.51 -16.26 13.28
CA MET A 96 9.95 -16.44 14.66
C MET A 96 10.28 -15.12 15.39
N GLU A 97 10.92 -14.16 14.71
CA GLU A 97 11.24 -12.86 15.30
C GLU A 97 9.98 -12.06 15.55
N ILE A 98 9.05 -12.06 14.58
CA ILE A 98 7.74 -11.42 14.69
C ILE A 98 6.94 -12.02 15.85
N MET A 99 6.93 -13.35 15.96
CA MET A 99 6.26 -14.05 17.06
C MET A 99 6.75 -13.60 18.43
N LEU A 100 8.08 -13.50 18.59
CA LEU A 100 8.70 -13.08 19.85
C LEU A 100 8.38 -11.62 20.16
N GLU A 101 8.44 -10.74 19.16
CA GLU A 101 8.12 -9.32 19.30
C GLU A 101 6.65 -9.11 19.70
N LEU A 102 5.74 -9.88 19.12
CA LEU A 102 4.31 -9.83 19.44
C LEU A 102 3.94 -10.59 20.73
N GLY A 103 4.90 -11.21 21.42
CA GLY A 103 4.65 -11.98 22.63
C GLY A 103 3.75 -13.21 22.42
N MET A 104 3.76 -13.81 21.23
CA MET A 104 2.87 -14.91 20.87
C MET A 104 3.58 -16.26 20.86
N SER A 105 2.89 -17.28 21.38
CA SER A 105 3.31 -18.67 21.13
C SER A 105 3.17 -19.03 19.64
N ARG A 106 3.96 -20.00 19.18
CA ARG A 106 3.92 -20.50 17.79
C ARG A 106 2.51 -20.86 17.34
N ALA A 107 1.79 -21.63 18.17
CA ALA A 107 0.44 -22.07 17.85
C ALA A 107 -0.55 -20.90 17.73
N ASN A 108 -0.47 -19.92 18.63
CA ASN A 108 -1.32 -18.73 18.58
C ASN A 108 -1.01 -17.87 17.37
N PHE A 109 0.27 -17.62 17.08
CA PHE A 109 0.68 -16.80 15.94
C PHE A 109 0.15 -17.34 14.61
N TYR A 110 0.40 -18.61 14.29
CA TYR A 110 -0.06 -19.17 13.01
C TYR A 110 -1.59 -19.24 12.91
N ARG A 111 -2.28 -19.49 14.04
CA ARG A 111 -3.75 -19.45 14.10
C ARG A 111 -4.28 -18.04 13.82
N LYS A 112 -3.71 -17.03 14.48
CA LYS A 112 -4.10 -15.61 14.29
C LYS A 112 -3.72 -15.11 12.90
N LYS A 113 -2.53 -15.41 12.39
CA LYS A 113 -2.09 -15.08 11.01
C LYS A 113 -3.06 -15.61 9.96
N LYS A 114 -3.49 -16.87 10.10
CA LYS A 114 -4.50 -17.47 9.21
C LYS A 114 -5.86 -16.80 9.32
N ALA A 115 -6.32 -16.47 10.53
CA ALA A 115 -7.60 -15.79 10.74
C ALA A 115 -7.58 -14.36 10.22
N ALA A 116 -6.51 -13.61 10.50
CA ALA A 116 -6.31 -12.24 10.05
C ALA A 116 -6.33 -12.14 8.52
N LEU A 117 -5.65 -13.04 7.81
CA LEU A 117 -5.68 -13.10 6.34
C LEU A 117 -7.08 -13.39 5.79
N ARG A 118 -7.89 -14.20 6.48
CA ARG A 118 -9.29 -14.44 6.07
C ARG A 118 -10.15 -13.18 6.21
N TYR A 119 -10.03 -12.45 7.32
CA TYR A 119 -10.74 -11.18 7.50
C TYR A 119 -10.26 -10.12 6.51
N LEU A 120 -8.95 -10.03 6.28
CA LEU A 120 -8.39 -9.13 5.26
C LEU A 120 -8.95 -9.45 3.88
N GLY A 121 -8.97 -10.72 3.49
CA GLY A 121 -9.55 -11.17 2.22
C GLY A 121 -11.04 -10.83 2.12
N TYR A 122 -11.81 -11.11 3.18
CA TYR A 122 -13.23 -10.76 3.24
C TYR A 122 -13.47 -9.26 3.05
N TYR A 123 -12.80 -8.40 3.82
CA TYR A 123 -12.96 -6.96 3.69
C TYR A 123 -12.47 -6.42 2.34
N PHE A 124 -11.37 -6.97 1.83
CA PHE A 124 -10.81 -6.55 0.55
C PHE A 124 -11.78 -6.85 -0.60
N PHE A 125 -12.23 -8.11 -0.72
CA PHE A 125 -13.07 -8.54 -1.85
C PHE A 125 -14.54 -8.14 -1.72
N GLU A 126 -15.12 -8.20 -0.53
CA GLU A 126 -16.57 -7.94 -0.35
C GLU A 126 -16.88 -6.46 -0.17
N ILE A 127 -15.91 -5.64 0.28
CA ILE A 127 -16.15 -4.23 0.60
C ILE A 127 -15.28 -3.32 -0.26
N VAL A 128 -13.96 -3.45 -0.18
CA VAL A 128 -13.05 -2.47 -0.79
C VAL A 128 -13.10 -2.52 -2.31
N VAL A 129 -13.00 -3.71 -2.91
CA VAL A 129 -13.02 -3.88 -4.38
C VAL A 129 -14.31 -3.34 -5.02
N PRO A 130 -15.53 -3.70 -4.55
CA PRO A 130 -16.77 -3.13 -5.08
C PRO A 130 -16.86 -1.61 -4.92
N GLN A 131 -16.40 -1.05 -3.79
CA GLN A 131 -16.37 0.40 -3.58
C GLN A 131 -15.40 1.11 -4.53
N SER A 132 -14.27 0.50 -4.85
CA SER A 132 -13.27 1.04 -5.77
C SER A 132 -13.71 0.94 -7.23
N ALA A 133 -14.49 -0.08 -7.60
CA ALA A 133 -15.08 -0.19 -8.94
C ALA A 133 -16.04 0.97 -9.26
N ASN A 134 -16.75 1.49 -8.26
CA ASN A 134 -17.63 2.65 -8.39
C ASN A 134 -16.88 3.99 -8.39
N LYS A 135 -15.64 4.01 -7.90
CA LYS A 135 -14.71 5.15 -7.97
C LYS A 135 -13.67 4.91 -9.06
N ARG A 136 -14.07 4.63 -10.31
CA ARG A 136 -13.10 4.50 -11.41
C ARG A 136 -12.24 5.77 -11.48
N TYR A 137 -11.00 5.66 -11.03
CA TYR A 137 -9.91 6.48 -11.54
C TYR A 137 -9.88 6.23 -13.04
N LYS A 138 -10.42 7.16 -13.83
CA LYS A 138 -10.27 7.10 -15.29
C LYS A 138 -8.77 7.29 -15.56
N PRO A 139 -8.11 6.36 -16.27
CA PRO A 139 -6.80 6.66 -16.84
C PRO A 139 -6.93 7.97 -17.60
N SER A 140 -6.11 8.97 -17.27
CA SER A 140 -6.16 10.30 -17.88
C SER A 140 -5.78 10.28 -19.36
N PHE A 141 -5.31 9.13 -19.87
CA PHE A 141 -4.87 8.98 -21.25
C PHE A 141 -5.42 7.68 -21.84
N PRO A 142 -6.10 7.74 -23.00
CA PRO A 142 -6.47 6.53 -23.72
C PRO A 142 -5.21 5.71 -24.07
N GLU A 143 -5.36 4.39 -24.02
CA GLU A 143 -4.45 3.45 -24.69
C GLU A 143 -4.69 3.63 -26.19
N THR A 144 -3.95 4.54 -26.83
CA THR A 144 -3.80 4.47 -28.28
C THR A 144 -2.85 3.33 -28.59
N GLU A 145 -3.39 2.35 -29.30
CA GLU A 145 -2.67 1.32 -30.04
C GLU A 145 -1.62 1.97 -30.95
N GLU A 146 -0.36 1.61 -30.76
CA GLU A 146 0.69 1.59 -31.79
C GLU A 146 1.63 0.40 -31.52
#